data_AF-A0A316M1R1-F1
#
_entry.id   AF-A0A316M1R1-F1
#
_cell.length_a   1.000
_cell.length_b   1.000
_cell.length_c   1.000
_cell.angle_alpha   90.00
_cell.angle_beta   90.00
_cell.angle_gamma   90.00
#
_symmetry.space_group_name_H-M   'P 1'
#
loop_
_entity.id
_entity.type
_entity.pdbx_description
1 polymer ?
#
loop_
_entity_poly.entity_id
_entity_poly.type
_entity_poly.pdbx_seq_one_letter_code
_entity_poly.pdbx_strand_id
1 'polypeptide(L)'
;MSKQELYDNETDRREYRRARRKRNQLIAIIVVIVVGLALVAGGILGVTQLMKQLNDKKHTEELQAQLAELADSEPAVVEAPAEEEPQELTSDDYLNQIADSCIAEMSLENKVAGLFMVTPEALTGVDTVIQAGDTTKQKLSEYPVGGLVYFSKNIKSADQLKEMLDTTRNTMIYPVFLAVDEEGGSVSRVAGAGLADDVGDMSEIGSTCDPEKAKEAGTAIGTYLSQFGFNVDFAPVADVVSAENAVIGNRSFGSDPNVVGTMVAAEVQGLQESGVSACLKHFPGIGDTTTDTHDEKTVSEKTLEDMQQTDLPAFQSGIDAGADFVMVSHMSLPNVIGDDTPCSLSGAVISDLLRNQLGYNGIVITDALDMSAITDSYSSAEAAVKAIEAGADMLLMPENFEEAYQGLLEAVQNGTISEDRINESLKRIYRVKYRDRIE
;
A
#
# COMPACT_ATOMS: atom_id res chain seq x y z
N MET A 1 11.80 -102.36 28.52
CA MET A 1 11.84 -101.24 27.55
C MET A 1 11.89 -101.81 26.16
N SER A 2 10.94 -101.44 25.29
CA SER A 2 10.86 -101.99 23.93
C SER A 2 11.89 -101.30 23.02
N LYS A 3 12.32 -101.97 21.93
CA LYS A 3 13.28 -101.40 20.95
C LYS A 3 12.78 -100.10 20.29
N GLN A 4 11.46 -99.83 20.34
CA GLN A 4 10.85 -98.62 19.77
C GLN A 4 11.14 -97.37 20.62
N GLU A 5 11.03 -97.47 21.96
CA GLU A 5 11.27 -96.35 22.89
C GLU A 5 12.74 -95.90 22.96
N LEU A 6 13.68 -96.81 22.68
CA LEU A 6 15.11 -96.51 22.57
C LEU A 6 15.44 -95.78 21.25
N TYR A 7 14.71 -96.05 20.18
CA TYR A 7 14.92 -95.42 18.87
C TYR A 7 14.41 -93.98 18.86
N ASP A 8 13.20 -93.74 19.40
CA ASP A 8 12.61 -92.38 19.47
C ASP A 8 13.43 -91.43 20.35
N ASN A 9 13.98 -91.92 21.47
CA ASN A 9 14.83 -91.13 22.37
C ASN A 9 16.20 -90.78 21.75
N GLU A 10 16.71 -91.59 20.81
CA GLU A 10 17.93 -91.27 20.05
C GLU A 10 17.69 -90.25 18.92
N THR A 11 16.55 -90.32 18.22
CA THR A 11 16.18 -89.33 17.17
C THR A 11 15.88 -87.96 17.76
N ASP A 12 15.14 -87.86 18.87
CA ASP A 12 14.88 -86.60 19.57
C ASP A 12 16.17 -85.96 20.10
N ARG A 13 17.10 -86.79 20.61
CA ARG A 13 18.43 -86.31 21.02
C ARG A 13 19.27 -85.82 19.84
N ARG A 14 19.10 -86.35 18.62
CA ARG A 14 19.80 -85.89 17.42
C ARG A 14 19.21 -84.59 16.88
N GLU A 15 17.90 -84.43 16.88
CA GLU A 15 17.24 -83.18 16.47
C GLU A 15 17.48 -82.04 17.47
N TYR A 16 17.41 -82.33 18.77
CA TYR A 16 17.77 -81.36 19.82
C TYR A 16 19.23 -80.90 19.70
N ARG A 17 20.17 -81.81 19.38
CA ARG A 17 21.58 -81.46 19.12
C ARG A 17 21.75 -80.63 17.84
N ARG A 18 20.97 -80.88 16.78
CA ARG A 18 20.99 -80.07 15.54
C ARG A 18 20.40 -78.68 15.74
N ALA A 19 19.26 -78.56 16.43
CA ALA A 19 18.63 -77.28 16.75
C ALA A 19 19.52 -76.43 17.68
N ARG A 20 20.15 -77.06 18.69
CA ARG A 20 21.12 -76.39 19.58
C ARG A 20 22.36 -75.90 18.83
N ARG A 21 22.85 -76.66 17.84
CA ARG A 21 23.98 -76.23 16.99
C ARG A 21 23.61 -75.04 16.10
N LYS A 22 22.44 -75.07 15.45
CA LYS A 22 21.95 -73.94 14.64
C LYS A 22 21.73 -72.68 15.48
N ARG A 23 21.13 -72.81 16.67
CA ARG A 23 20.94 -71.69 17.60
C ARG A 23 22.27 -71.11 18.08
N ASN A 24 23.23 -71.96 18.43
CA ASN A 24 24.56 -71.51 18.86
C ASN A 24 25.35 -70.84 17.71
N GLN A 25 25.19 -71.31 16.46
CA GLN A 25 25.76 -70.63 15.28
C GLN A 25 25.11 -69.26 15.03
N LEU A 26 23.79 -69.17 15.17
CA LEU A 26 23.06 -67.89 15.04
C LEU A 26 23.49 -66.88 16.11
N ILE A 27 23.62 -67.33 17.37
CA ILE A 27 24.12 -66.49 18.47
C ILE A 27 25.56 -66.04 18.18
N ALA A 28 26.43 -66.94 17.71
CA ALA A 28 27.81 -66.59 17.37
C ALA A 28 27.88 -65.52 16.25
N ILE A 29 27.05 -65.65 15.20
CA ILE A 29 26.99 -64.66 14.11
C ILE A 29 26.48 -63.31 14.63
N ILE A 30 25.43 -63.30 15.45
CA ILE A 30 24.89 -62.06 16.04
C ILE A 30 25.95 -61.38 16.91
N VAL A 31 26.68 -62.14 17.74
CA VAL A 31 27.76 -61.59 18.57
C VAL A 31 28.87 -60.98 17.72
N VAL A 32 29.29 -61.63 16.62
CA VAL A 32 30.30 -61.08 15.71
C VAL A 32 29.82 -59.79 15.04
N ILE A 33 28.55 -59.72 14.64
CA ILE A 33 27.97 -58.51 14.03
C ILE A 33 27.91 -57.37 15.06
N VAL A 34 27.45 -57.64 16.28
CA VAL A 34 27.35 -56.62 17.35
C VAL A 34 28.73 -56.09 17.73
N VAL A 35 29.73 -56.98 17.88
CA VAL A 35 31.12 -56.57 18.16
C VAL A 35 31.70 -55.77 16.98
N GLY A 36 31.42 -56.17 15.74
CA GLY A 36 31.85 -55.43 14.55
C GLY A 36 31.25 -54.01 14.49
N LEU A 37 29.95 -53.88 14.76
CA LEU A 37 29.28 -52.57 14.80
C LEU A 37 29.80 -51.69 15.94
N ALA A 38 30.06 -52.27 17.12
CA ALA A 38 30.64 -51.55 18.25
C ALA A 38 32.07 -51.04 17.95
N LEU A 39 32.88 -51.83 17.25
CA LEU A 39 34.23 -51.41 16.82
C LEU A 39 34.19 -50.28 15.79
N VAL A 40 33.25 -50.32 14.84
CA VAL A 40 33.06 -49.24 13.85
C VAL A 40 32.58 -47.96 14.53
N ALA A 41 31.59 -48.04 15.42
CA ALA A 41 31.10 -46.89 16.18
C ALA A 41 32.19 -46.30 17.08
N GLY A 42 32.96 -47.14 17.77
CA GLY A 42 34.12 -46.71 18.58
C GLY A 42 35.21 -46.05 17.75
N GLY A 43 35.48 -46.54 16.53
CA GLY A 43 36.41 -45.93 15.59
C GLY A 43 35.96 -44.55 15.11
N ILE A 44 34.68 -44.39 14.76
CA ILE A 44 34.11 -43.10 14.33
C ILE A 44 34.18 -42.09 15.48
N LEU A 45 33.76 -42.47 16.69
CA LEU A 45 33.84 -41.61 17.88
C LEU A 45 35.30 -41.27 18.24
N GLY A 46 36.23 -42.21 18.09
CA GLY A 46 37.65 -41.96 18.30
C GLY A 46 38.22 -40.93 17.32
N VAL A 47 37.86 -41.02 16.03
CA VAL A 47 38.31 -40.08 15.00
C VAL A 47 37.71 -38.69 15.20
N THR A 48 36.43 -38.58 15.56
CA THR A 48 35.80 -37.28 15.83
C THR A 48 36.36 -36.62 17.08
N GLN A 49 36.63 -37.39 18.15
CA GLN A 49 37.29 -36.89 19.36
C GLN A 49 38.72 -36.41 19.07
N LEU A 50 39.47 -37.13 18.24
CA LEU A 50 40.84 -36.78 17.86
C LEU A 50 40.88 -35.54 16.97
N MET A 51 39.98 -35.43 16.00
CA MET A 51 39.79 -34.23 15.17
C MET A 51 39.44 -33.02 16.04
N LYS A 52 38.57 -33.19 17.02
CA LYS A 52 38.22 -32.14 17.98
C LYS A 52 39.43 -31.71 18.81
N GLN A 53 40.21 -32.65 19.35
CA GLN A 53 41.44 -32.33 20.08
C GLN A 53 42.50 -31.63 19.23
N LEU A 54 42.65 -32.03 17.96
CA LEU A 54 43.57 -31.36 17.03
C LEU A 54 43.12 -29.94 16.72
N ASN A 55 41.81 -29.73 16.53
CA ASN A 55 41.25 -28.41 16.27
C ASN A 55 41.34 -27.50 17.49
N ASP A 56 41.04 -28.04 18.68
CA ASP A 56 41.18 -27.31 19.95
C ASP A 56 42.64 -26.93 20.21
N LYS A 57 43.60 -27.81 19.89
CA LYS A 57 45.03 -27.52 20.04
C LYS A 57 45.49 -26.45 19.05
N LYS A 58 45.02 -26.51 17.80
CA LYS A 58 45.31 -25.49 16.77
C LYS A 58 44.74 -24.13 17.17
N HIS A 59 43.51 -24.13 17.70
CA HIS A 59 42.86 -22.92 18.18
C HIS A 59 43.57 -22.35 19.41
N THR A 60 44.09 -23.20 20.30
CA THR A 60 44.88 -22.77 21.47
C THR A 60 46.24 -22.19 21.05
N GLU A 61 46.90 -22.78 20.06
CA GLU A 61 48.16 -22.27 19.49
C GLU A 61 47.93 -20.93 18.75
N GLU A 62 46.82 -20.78 18.02
CA GLU A 62 46.40 -19.50 17.42
C GLU A 62 46.08 -18.46 18.48
N LEU A 63 45.38 -18.82 19.56
CA LEU A 63 45.07 -17.91 20.67
C LEU A 63 46.36 -17.47 21.40
N GLN A 64 47.31 -18.38 21.60
CA GLN A 64 48.62 -18.06 22.19
C GLN A 64 49.47 -17.17 21.28
N ALA A 65 49.42 -17.39 19.96
CA ALA A 65 50.09 -16.53 18.99
C ALA A 65 49.50 -15.11 19.00
N GLN A 66 48.16 -14.99 19.01
CA GLN A 66 47.46 -13.71 19.13
C GLN A 66 47.75 -13.01 20.47
N LEU A 67 47.79 -13.76 21.58
CA LEU A 67 48.14 -13.22 22.91
C LEU A 67 49.59 -12.76 23.01
N ALA A 68 50.52 -13.44 22.32
CA ALA A 68 51.92 -13.01 22.24
C ALA A 68 52.08 -11.75 21.38
N GLU A 69 51.31 -11.61 20.31
CA GLU A 69 51.25 -10.41 19.46
C GLU A 69 50.63 -9.21 20.19
N LEU A 70 49.63 -9.45 21.03
CA LEU A 70 49.04 -8.46 21.96
C LEU A 70 49.98 -8.06 23.10
N ALA A 71 50.92 -8.92 23.52
CA ALA A 71 51.86 -8.62 24.61
C ALA A 71 53.07 -7.79 24.18
N ASP A 72 53.39 -7.77 22.88
CA ASP A 72 54.54 -7.04 22.30
C ASP A 72 54.13 -5.69 21.66
N SER A 73 52.83 -5.34 21.73
CA SER A 73 52.34 -4.02 21.34
C SER A 73 52.37 -3.07 22.54
N GLU A 74 53.01 -1.91 22.37
CA GLU A 74 52.86 -0.77 23.29
C GLU A 74 51.37 -0.50 23.51
N PRO A 75 50.94 -0.06 24.71
CA PRO A 75 49.52 0.08 25.02
C PRO A 75 48.91 1.08 24.04
N ALA A 76 48.23 0.56 23.01
CA ALA A 76 47.28 1.32 22.25
C ALA A 76 46.27 1.83 23.27
N VAL A 77 46.12 3.15 23.34
CA VAL A 77 44.97 3.75 23.97
C VAL A 77 43.78 3.22 23.18
N VAL A 78 43.16 2.15 23.69
CA VAL A 78 41.87 1.69 23.21
C VAL A 78 40.91 2.75 23.69
N GLU A 79 40.65 3.76 22.84
CA GLU A 79 39.38 4.44 22.92
C GLU A 79 38.33 3.32 22.87
N ALA A 80 37.48 3.28 23.90
CA ALA A 80 36.31 2.41 23.87
C ALA A 80 35.65 2.57 22.49
N PRO A 81 35.07 1.51 21.89
CA PRO A 81 34.15 1.75 20.80
C PRO A 81 33.22 2.84 21.32
N ALA A 82 33.14 3.97 20.62
CA ALA A 82 32.15 4.97 20.97
C ALA A 82 30.86 4.18 21.18
N GLU A 83 30.24 4.30 22.36
CA GLU A 83 28.84 3.91 22.48
C GLU A 83 28.21 4.58 21.27
N GLU A 84 27.74 3.79 20.29
CA GLU A 84 26.89 4.34 19.26
C GLU A 84 25.73 4.93 20.05
N GLU A 85 25.76 6.25 20.22
CA GLU A 85 24.65 6.98 20.82
C GLU A 85 23.41 6.44 20.11
N PRO A 86 22.37 6.00 20.85
CA PRO A 86 21.16 5.50 20.22
C PRO A 86 20.78 6.50 19.14
N GLN A 87 20.84 6.10 17.87
CA GLN A 87 20.48 6.99 16.78
C GLN A 87 19.05 7.41 17.07
N GLU A 88 18.85 8.68 17.41
CA GLU A 88 17.51 9.21 17.66
C GLU A 88 16.73 8.99 16.36
N LEU A 89 15.72 8.12 16.43
CA LEU A 89 14.86 7.83 15.30
C LEU A 89 14.24 9.15 14.85
N THR A 90 14.30 9.42 13.55
CA THR A 90 13.62 10.58 12.99
C THR A 90 12.11 10.39 13.09
N SER A 91 11.33 11.48 13.05
CA SER A 91 9.87 11.38 12.98
C SER A 91 9.40 10.49 11.82
N ASP A 92 10.14 10.49 10.71
CA ASP A 92 9.87 9.63 9.56
C ASP A 92 10.09 8.14 9.87
N ASP A 93 11.16 7.81 10.59
CA ASP A 93 11.44 6.44 11.04
C ASP A 93 10.34 5.92 11.97
N TYR A 94 9.84 6.77 12.87
CA TYR A 94 8.71 6.42 13.74
C TYR A 94 7.43 6.16 12.95
N LEU A 95 7.09 7.03 11.98
CA LEU A 95 5.93 6.80 11.11
C LEU A 95 6.05 5.49 10.33
N ASN A 96 7.24 5.21 9.79
CA ASN A 96 7.49 3.96 9.08
C ASN A 96 7.30 2.75 10.00
N GLN A 97 7.81 2.78 11.23
CA GLN A 97 7.63 1.69 12.19
C GLN A 97 6.16 1.48 12.58
N ILE A 98 5.40 2.57 12.79
CA ILE A 98 3.97 2.49 13.10
C ILE A 98 3.22 1.88 11.92
N ALA A 99 3.46 2.38 10.71
CA ALA A 99 2.81 1.87 9.50
C ALA A 99 3.13 0.39 9.27
N ASP A 100 4.42 0.02 9.30
CA ASP A 100 4.88 -1.35 9.08
C ASP A 100 4.29 -2.32 10.13
N SER A 101 4.24 -1.91 11.40
CA SER A 101 3.65 -2.71 12.48
C SER A 101 2.15 -2.93 12.29
N CYS A 102 1.41 -1.87 11.88
CA CYS A 102 -0.01 -2.00 11.60
C CYS A 102 -0.27 -2.92 10.41
N ILE A 103 0.49 -2.79 9.32
CA ILE A 103 0.33 -3.58 8.09
C ILE A 103 0.67 -5.06 8.32
N ALA A 104 1.69 -5.34 9.14
CA ALA A 104 2.10 -6.72 9.44
C ALA A 104 1.01 -7.55 10.15
N GLU A 105 0.13 -6.91 10.92
CA GLU A 105 -0.96 -7.57 11.64
C GLU A 105 -2.24 -7.72 10.79
N MET A 106 -2.28 -7.16 9.58
CA MET A 106 -3.43 -7.27 8.68
C MET A 106 -3.46 -8.63 7.98
N SER A 107 -4.65 -9.23 7.88
CA SER A 107 -4.86 -10.31 6.93
C SER A 107 -4.79 -9.79 5.49
N LEU A 108 -4.52 -10.68 4.53
CA LEU A 108 -4.44 -10.30 3.13
C LEU A 108 -5.75 -9.67 2.63
N GLU A 109 -6.90 -10.18 3.08
CA GLU A 109 -8.23 -9.63 2.80
C GLU A 109 -8.33 -8.17 3.24
N ASN A 110 -7.91 -7.86 4.47
CA ASN A 110 -7.94 -6.50 5.00
C ASN A 110 -6.95 -5.58 4.27
N LYS A 111 -5.78 -6.10 3.88
CA LYS A 111 -4.81 -5.36 3.08
C LYS A 111 -5.40 -4.94 1.73
N VAL A 112 -6.04 -5.88 1.04
CA VAL A 112 -6.69 -5.62 -0.25
C VAL A 112 -7.87 -4.66 -0.09
N ALA A 113 -8.75 -4.87 0.89
CA ALA A 113 -9.87 -3.96 1.18
C ALA A 113 -9.36 -2.53 1.47
N GLY A 114 -8.25 -2.42 2.20
CA GLY A 114 -7.61 -1.16 2.56
C GLY A 114 -7.14 -0.30 1.38
N LEU A 115 -7.09 -0.84 0.15
CA LEU A 115 -6.76 -0.07 -1.07
C LEU A 115 -7.98 0.60 -1.71
N PHE A 116 -9.20 0.27 -1.28
CA PHE A 116 -10.41 0.83 -1.90
C PHE A 116 -10.89 2.08 -1.17
N MET A 117 -11.36 3.06 -1.95
CA MET A 117 -12.22 4.14 -1.50
C MET A 117 -13.55 4.05 -2.23
N VAL A 118 -14.64 3.81 -1.51
CA VAL A 118 -15.96 3.57 -2.10
C VAL A 118 -17.01 4.53 -1.56
N THR A 119 -18.17 4.60 -2.21
CA THR A 119 -19.31 5.29 -1.62
C THR A 119 -19.95 4.43 -0.53
N PRO A 120 -20.61 5.05 0.48
CA PRO A 120 -21.41 4.31 1.44
C PRO A 120 -22.47 3.43 0.77
N GLU A 121 -23.02 3.86 -0.37
CA GLU A 121 -24.00 3.11 -1.15
C GLU A 121 -23.40 1.84 -1.77
N ALA A 122 -22.25 1.94 -2.44
CA ALA A 122 -21.58 0.80 -3.03
C ALA A 122 -21.21 -0.25 -1.97
N LEU A 123 -20.82 0.20 -0.78
CA LEU A 123 -20.50 -0.68 0.34
C LEU A 123 -21.73 -1.41 0.92
N THR A 124 -22.88 -0.75 0.95
CA THR A 124 -24.09 -1.25 1.64
C THR A 124 -25.14 -1.85 0.73
N GLY A 125 -25.08 -1.58 -0.58
CA GLY A 125 -26.05 -2.00 -1.58
C GLY A 125 -27.39 -1.24 -1.48
N VAL A 126 -27.42 -0.05 -0.88
CA VAL A 126 -28.64 0.79 -0.78
C VAL A 126 -28.49 2.07 -1.62
N ASP A 127 -29.61 2.64 -2.05
CA ASP A 127 -29.61 3.79 -2.98
C ASP A 127 -29.03 5.08 -2.39
N THR A 128 -29.22 5.32 -1.09
CA THR A 128 -28.72 6.52 -0.41
C THR A 128 -28.48 6.26 1.07
N VAL A 129 -27.30 6.61 1.54
CA VAL A 129 -26.92 6.54 2.95
C VAL A 129 -26.83 7.95 3.53
N ILE A 130 -27.62 8.22 4.57
CA ILE A 130 -27.57 9.47 5.35
C ILE A 130 -27.18 9.24 6.81
N GLN A 131 -26.86 7.99 7.18
CA GLN A 131 -26.37 7.64 8.51
C GLN A 131 -25.56 6.35 8.41
N ALA A 132 -24.47 6.25 9.17
CA ALA A 132 -23.73 5.00 9.34
C ALA A 132 -24.49 4.05 10.30
N GLY A 133 -25.60 3.49 9.80
CA GLY A 133 -26.46 2.56 10.53
C GLY A 133 -25.87 1.15 10.63
N ASP A 134 -26.64 0.20 11.16
CA ASP A 134 -26.16 -1.16 11.43
C ASP A 134 -25.63 -1.87 10.18
N THR A 135 -26.26 -1.67 9.00
CA THR A 135 -25.76 -2.20 7.72
C THR A 135 -24.39 -1.65 7.37
N THR A 136 -24.17 -0.34 7.50
CA THR A 136 -22.86 0.28 7.27
C THR A 136 -21.83 -0.30 8.22
N LYS A 137 -22.17 -0.46 9.50
CA LYS A 137 -21.24 -0.98 10.50
C LYS A 137 -20.85 -2.43 10.24
N GLN A 138 -21.83 -3.25 9.87
CA GLN A 138 -21.61 -4.63 9.49
C GLN A 138 -20.68 -4.70 8.27
N LYS A 139 -20.95 -3.90 7.24
CA LYS A 139 -20.16 -3.91 6.00
C LYS A 139 -18.74 -3.37 6.18
N LEU A 140 -18.53 -2.36 7.02
CA LEU A 140 -17.19 -1.89 7.37
C LEU A 140 -16.39 -2.90 8.20
N SER A 141 -17.07 -3.79 8.93
CA SER A 141 -16.42 -4.91 9.63
C SER A 141 -16.05 -6.05 8.69
N GLU A 142 -16.85 -6.27 7.63
CA GLU A 142 -16.62 -7.27 6.59
C GLU A 142 -15.52 -6.82 5.61
N TYR A 143 -15.59 -5.55 5.19
CA TYR A 143 -14.66 -4.90 4.27
C TYR A 143 -14.11 -3.63 4.91
N PRO A 144 -12.96 -3.71 5.61
CA PRO A 144 -12.34 -2.55 6.22
C PRO A 144 -11.63 -1.70 5.16
N VAL A 145 -12.44 -1.00 4.35
CA VAL A 145 -11.98 -0.19 3.22
C VAL A 145 -11.05 0.94 3.64
N GLY A 146 -10.16 1.34 2.76
CA GLY A 146 -9.19 2.42 3.01
C GLY A 146 -9.84 3.78 3.22
N GLY A 147 -10.97 4.02 2.55
CA GLY A 147 -11.74 5.24 2.71
C GLY A 147 -13.18 5.16 2.22
N LEU A 148 -13.94 6.20 2.52
CA LEU A 148 -15.27 6.46 1.97
C LEU A 148 -15.32 7.86 1.38
N VAL A 149 -15.92 7.99 0.19
CA VAL A 149 -16.21 9.27 -0.45
C VAL A 149 -17.70 9.59 -0.38
N TYR A 150 -18.01 10.84 -0.06
CA TYR A 150 -19.37 11.33 0.17
C TYR A 150 -19.77 12.40 -0.83
N PHE A 151 -21.04 12.37 -1.25
CA PHE A 151 -21.61 13.30 -2.22
C PHE A 151 -22.79 14.09 -1.61
N SER A 152 -23.33 15.06 -2.35
CA SER A 152 -24.47 15.88 -1.89
C SER A 152 -25.67 15.06 -1.43
N LYS A 153 -25.89 13.85 -1.98
CA LYS A 153 -26.99 12.97 -1.53
C LYS A 153 -26.84 12.52 -0.07
N ASN A 154 -25.62 12.46 0.45
CA ASN A 154 -25.29 12.06 1.82
C ASN A 154 -25.41 13.19 2.84
N ILE A 155 -25.50 14.45 2.38
CA ILE A 155 -25.47 15.66 3.22
C ILE A 155 -26.88 16.25 3.34
N LYS A 156 -27.44 16.26 4.55
CA LYS A 156 -28.79 16.78 4.84
C LYS A 156 -28.81 17.92 5.86
N SER A 157 -27.98 17.82 6.89
CA SER A 157 -27.80 18.88 7.89
C SER A 157 -26.45 18.71 8.58
N ALA A 158 -25.98 19.77 9.25
CA ALA A 158 -24.74 19.76 10.01
C ALA A 158 -24.70 18.63 11.06
N ASP A 159 -25.76 18.48 11.86
CA ASP A 159 -25.85 17.45 12.91
C ASP A 159 -25.83 16.04 12.31
N GLN A 160 -26.59 15.82 11.22
CA GLN A 160 -26.65 14.52 10.55
C GLN A 160 -25.29 14.15 9.95
N LEU A 161 -24.63 15.08 9.25
CA LEU A 161 -23.34 14.84 8.62
C LEU A 161 -22.29 14.51 9.67
N LYS A 162 -22.21 15.29 10.76
CA LYS A 162 -21.27 15.06 11.85
C LYS A 162 -21.49 13.70 12.51
N GLU A 163 -22.73 13.35 12.83
CA GLU A 163 -23.06 12.04 13.41
C GLU A 163 -22.66 10.90 12.47
N MET A 164 -22.91 11.04 11.16
CA MET A 164 -22.58 10.05 10.16
C MET A 164 -21.07 9.82 10.04
N LEU A 165 -20.28 10.89 9.91
CA LEU A 165 -18.82 10.80 9.79
C LEU A 165 -18.16 10.30 11.09
N ASP A 166 -18.60 10.78 12.26
CA ASP A 166 -18.09 10.32 13.55
C ASP A 166 -18.43 8.84 13.79
N THR A 167 -19.65 8.41 13.44
CA THR A 167 -20.04 7.00 13.60
C THR A 167 -19.27 6.10 12.66
N THR A 168 -19.03 6.51 11.41
CA THR A 168 -18.16 5.78 10.48
C THR A 168 -16.76 5.65 11.06
N ARG A 169 -16.12 6.77 11.44
CA ARG A 169 -14.75 6.78 11.97
C ARG A 169 -14.60 5.86 13.19
N ASN A 170 -15.56 5.91 14.12
CA ASN A 170 -15.51 5.13 15.36
C ASN A 170 -15.83 3.63 15.17
N THR A 171 -16.43 3.26 14.03
CA THR A 171 -16.71 1.86 13.69
C THR A 171 -15.50 1.17 13.07
N MET A 172 -14.64 1.92 12.38
CA MET A 172 -13.54 1.36 11.62
C MET A 172 -12.46 0.75 12.51
N ILE A 173 -12.01 -0.45 12.13
CA ILE A 173 -10.93 -1.17 12.83
C ILE A 173 -9.54 -0.56 12.55
N TYR A 174 -9.39 0.12 11.42
CA TYR A 174 -8.20 0.87 11.03
C TYR A 174 -8.57 2.33 10.78
N PRO A 175 -7.64 3.30 10.84
CA PRO A 175 -7.95 4.67 10.45
C PRO A 175 -8.46 4.72 9.00
N VAL A 176 -9.39 5.64 8.74
CA VAL A 176 -10.15 5.72 7.49
C VAL A 176 -10.05 7.12 6.90
N PHE A 177 -9.97 7.20 5.57
CA PHE A 177 -10.16 8.45 4.85
C PHE A 177 -11.65 8.71 4.64
N LEU A 178 -12.12 9.90 4.99
CA LEU A 178 -13.46 10.39 4.74
C LEU A 178 -13.29 11.57 3.78
N ALA A 179 -13.65 11.34 2.52
CA ALA A 179 -13.37 12.22 1.40
C ALA A 179 -14.64 12.89 0.85
N VAL A 180 -14.46 14.03 0.21
CA VAL A 180 -15.48 14.79 -0.51
C VAL A 180 -14.82 15.56 -1.66
N ASP A 181 -15.58 15.92 -2.69
CA ASP A 181 -15.15 16.90 -3.70
C ASP A 181 -15.67 18.30 -3.33
N GLU A 182 -14.88 19.05 -2.56
CA GLU A 182 -15.22 20.40 -2.12
C GLU A 182 -14.27 21.44 -2.73
N GLU A 183 -14.24 21.52 -4.06
CA GLU A 183 -13.35 22.43 -4.80
C GLU A 183 -13.70 23.89 -4.58
N GLY A 184 -14.97 24.22 -4.34
CA GLY A 184 -15.49 25.59 -4.39
C GLY A 184 -16.25 25.87 -5.70
N GLY A 185 -17.04 26.94 -5.67
CA GLY A 185 -17.85 27.40 -6.79
C GLY A 185 -18.83 26.33 -7.25
N SER A 186 -18.73 25.95 -8.53
CA SER A 186 -19.65 24.96 -9.12
C SER A 186 -19.54 23.54 -8.53
N VAL A 187 -18.40 23.18 -7.90
CA VAL A 187 -18.18 21.86 -7.30
C VAL A 187 -17.98 22.01 -5.79
N SER A 188 -19.10 22.20 -5.10
CA SER A 188 -19.17 22.31 -3.64
C SER A 188 -20.29 21.40 -3.12
N ARG A 189 -20.01 20.46 -2.20
CA ARG A 189 -21.02 19.56 -1.63
C ARG A 189 -21.55 20.09 -0.29
N VAL A 190 -20.66 20.50 0.60
CA VAL A 190 -20.94 21.01 1.95
C VAL A 190 -21.41 22.46 1.89
N ALA A 191 -20.68 23.34 1.20
CA ALA A 191 -21.13 24.71 0.98
C ALA A 191 -22.39 24.73 0.10
N GLY A 192 -22.46 23.87 -0.92
CA GLY A 192 -23.65 23.68 -1.76
C GLY A 192 -24.89 23.19 -0.99
N ALA A 193 -24.71 22.52 0.15
CA ALA A 193 -25.79 22.14 1.07
C ALA A 193 -26.18 23.28 2.04
N GLY A 194 -25.54 24.45 1.95
CA GLY A 194 -25.76 25.60 2.83
C GLY A 194 -25.16 25.43 4.23
N LEU A 195 -24.15 24.57 4.38
CA LEU A 195 -23.50 24.29 5.67
C LEU A 195 -22.19 25.09 5.87
N ALA A 196 -21.71 25.77 4.82
CA ALA A 196 -20.55 26.66 4.83
C ALA A 196 -20.73 27.73 3.74
N ASP A 197 -19.92 28.79 3.81
CA ASP A 197 -19.83 29.79 2.74
C ASP A 197 -18.99 29.23 1.59
N ASP A 198 -19.46 29.43 0.36
CA ASP A 198 -18.75 29.04 -0.85
C ASP A 198 -17.61 30.04 -1.15
N VAL A 199 -16.42 29.54 -1.48
CA VAL A 199 -15.24 30.35 -1.80
C VAL A 199 -15.24 30.91 -3.23
N GLY A 200 -16.20 30.49 -4.06
CA GLY A 200 -16.34 30.88 -5.46
C GLY A 200 -15.55 30.00 -6.42
N ASP A 201 -15.69 30.27 -7.72
CA ASP A 201 -15.00 29.50 -8.76
C ASP A 201 -13.48 29.76 -8.73
N MET A 202 -12.68 28.70 -8.87
CA MET A 202 -11.21 28.82 -8.88
C MET A 202 -10.69 29.69 -10.03
N SER A 203 -11.41 29.79 -11.14
CA SER A 203 -11.05 30.72 -12.22
C SER A 203 -11.11 32.20 -11.80
N GLU A 204 -12.01 32.58 -10.89
CA GLU A 204 -12.08 33.94 -10.36
C GLU A 204 -10.91 34.21 -9.43
N ILE A 205 -10.57 33.26 -8.56
CA ILE A 205 -9.40 33.33 -7.69
C ILE A 205 -8.12 33.38 -8.53
N GLY A 206 -7.99 32.51 -9.52
CA GLY A 206 -6.85 32.44 -10.41
C GLY A 206 -6.64 33.73 -11.21
N SER A 207 -7.72 34.40 -11.61
CA SER A 207 -7.66 35.70 -12.30
C SER A 207 -7.00 36.81 -11.48
N THR A 208 -6.93 36.66 -10.15
CA THR A 208 -6.22 37.61 -9.27
C THR A 208 -4.70 37.50 -9.39
N CYS A 209 -4.18 36.36 -9.85
CA CYS A 209 -2.75 36.04 -9.83
C CYS A 209 -2.08 36.18 -8.45
N ASP A 210 -2.88 36.13 -7.37
CA ASP A 210 -2.43 36.20 -5.97
C ASP A 210 -2.57 34.83 -5.28
N PRO A 211 -1.46 34.09 -5.06
CA PRO A 211 -1.51 32.77 -4.42
C PRO A 211 -2.04 32.82 -2.98
N GLU A 212 -1.97 33.97 -2.29
CA GLU A 212 -2.56 34.08 -0.96
C GLU A 212 -4.09 33.94 -1.01
N LYS A 213 -4.74 34.32 -2.12
CA LYS A 213 -6.18 34.10 -2.30
C LYS A 213 -6.54 32.62 -2.44
N ALA A 214 -5.71 31.84 -3.14
CA ALA A 214 -5.87 30.40 -3.22
C ALA A 214 -5.60 29.72 -1.86
N LYS A 215 -4.60 30.19 -1.10
CA LYS A 215 -4.36 29.72 0.28
C LYS A 215 -5.55 30.03 1.19
N GLU A 216 -6.08 31.25 1.15
CA GLU A 216 -7.27 31.65 1.91
C GLU A 216 -8.47 30.75 1.60
N ALA A 217 -8.70 30.43 0.32
CA ALA A 217 -9.76 29.51 -0.10
C ALA A 217 -9.54 28.09 0.43
N GLY A 218 -8.35 27.52 0.25
CA GLY A 218 -8.00 26.19 0.78
C GLY A 218 -8.10 26.12 2.31
N THR A 219 -7.67 27.16 3.03
CA THR A 219 -7.84 27.24 4.49
C THR A 219 -9.31 27.32 4.89
N ALA A 220 -10.13 28.09 4.19
CA ALA A 220 -11.56 28.17 4.47
C ALA A 220 -12.23 26.80 4.28
N ILE A 221 -11.97 26.14 3.15
CA ILE A 221 -12.47 24.79 2.83
C ILE A 221 -12.02 23.78 3.90
N GLY A 222 -10.71 23.64 4.09
CA GLY A 222 -10.14 22.68 5.04
C GLY A 222 -10.64 22.90 6.47
N THR A 223 -10.86 24.15 6.88
CA THR A 223 -11.37 24.48 8.21
C THR A 223 -12.79 23.97 8.45
N TYR A 224 -13.73 24.15 7.52
CA TYR A 224 -15.09 23.64 7.74
C TYR A 224 -15.17 22.13 7.50
N LEU A 225 -14.39 21.58 6.57
CA LEU A 225 -14.35 20.14 6.31
C LEU A 225 -13.88 19.36 7.54
N SER A 226 -12.78 19.79 8.17
CA SER A 226 -12.24 19.16 9.38
C SER A 226 -13.22 19.23 10.56
N GLN A 227 -14.02 20.30 10.67
CA GLN A 227 -15.06 20.44 11.71
C GLN A 227 -16.19 19.39 11.60
N PHE A 228 -16.55 19.02 10.37
CA PHE A 228 -17.51 17.93 10.12
C PHE A 228 -16.87 16.55 10.25
N GLY A 229 -15.55 16.47 10.08
CA GLY A 229 -14.78 15.25 10.24
C GLY A 229 -14.27 14.64 8.94
N PHE A 230 -14.40 15.34 7.82
CA PHE A 230 -13.65 15.01 6.60
C PHE A 230 -12.16 15.22 6.85
N ASN A 231 -11.35 14.39 6.22
CA ASN A 231 -9.88 14.45 6.34
C ASN A 231 -9.16 14.27 4.99
N VAL A 232 -9.91 14.13 3.91
CA VAL A 232 -9.41 14.23 2.53
C VAL A 232 -10.37 15.14 1.77
N ASP A 233 -9.83 16.04 0.99
CA ASP A 233 -10.57 16.77 -0.02
C ASP A 233 -9.97 16.47 -1.38
N PHE A 234 -10.84 16.21 -2.36
CA PHE A 234 -10.43 16.04 -3.73
C PHE A 234 -10.24 17.41 -4.41
N ALA A 235 -9.31 18.18 -3.87
CA ALA A 235 -8.87 19.48 -4.38
C ALA A 235 -7.39 19.68 -3.99
N PRO A 236 -6.61 20.48 -4.73
CA PRO A 236 -7.02 21.37 -5.82
C PRO A 236 -7.10 20.72 -7.20
N VAL A 237 -7.86 21.35 -8.11
CA VAL A 237 -7.76 21.10 -9.55
C VAL A 237 -6.48 21.75 -10.08
N ALA A 238 -5.56 20.93 -10.58
CA ALA A 238 -4.28 21.32 -11.16
C ALA A 238 -4.28 21.37 -12.70
N ASP A 239 -5.42 21.12 -13.33
CA ASP A 239 -5.57 21.19 -14.79
C ASP A 239 -5.35 22.61 -15.32
N VAL A 240 -4.51 22.76 -16.35
CA VAL A 240 -4.30 24.03 -17.06
C VAL A 240 -5.24 24.08 -18.26
N VAL A 241 -6.27 24.93 -18.21
CA VAL A 241 -7.33 24.91 -19.21
C VAL A 241 -6.95 25.64 -20.50
N SER A 242 -7.27 25.01 -21.64
CA SER A 242 -7.30 25.67 -22.93
C SER A 242 -8.61 26.45 -23.12
N ALA A 243 -8.66 27.36 -24.10
CA ALA A 243 -9.86 28.15 -24.38
C ALA A 243 -11.06 27.31 -24.87
N GLU A 244 -10.83 26.07 -25.31
CA GLU A 244 -11.85 25.18 -25.87
C GLU A 244 -12.36 24.15 -24.84
N ASN A 245 -11.71 24.05 -23.67
CA ASN A 245 -12.09 23.10 -22.63
C ASN A 245 -13.36 23.56 -21.90
N ALA A 246 -14.41 22.75 -22.02
CA ALA A 246 -15.69 22.99 -21.35
C ALA A 246 -15.91 22.08 -20.12
N VAL A 247 -15.03 21.09 -19.91
CA VAL A 247 -15.18 20.05 -18.88
C VAL A 247 -14.65 20.53 -17.53
N ILE A 248 -13.46 21.15 -17.52
CA ILE A 248 -12.88 21.77 -16.32
C ILE A 248 -13.37 23.22 -16.20
N GLY A 249 -13.21 24.02 -17.25
CA GLY A 249 -13.72 25.39 -17.32
C GLY A 249 -13.36 26.24 -16.10
N ASN A 250 -14.38 26.68 -15.35
CA ASN A 250 -14.26 27.57 -14.20
C ASN A 250 -13.66 26.92 -12.93
N ARG A 251 -13.52 25.58 -12.93
CA ARG A 251 -12.89 24.80 -11.85
C ARG A 251 -11.36 24.94 -11.82
N SER A 252 -10.74 25.35 -12.92
CA SER A 252 -9.30 25.61 -12.99
C SER A 252 -8.98 27.05 -12.61
N PHE A 253 -7.80 27.27 -12.04
CA PHE A 253 -7.22 28.60 -11.82
C PHE A 253 -6.88 29.34 -13.13
N GLY A 254 -6.85 28.66 -14.28
CA GLY A 254 -6.74 29.32 -15.58
C GLY A 254 -5.83 28.59 -16.57
N SER A 255 -5.27 29.36 -17.50
CA SER A 255 -4.57 28.84 -18.69
C SER A 255 -3.06 29.09 -18.71
N ASP A 256 -2.51 29.79 -17.70
CA ASP A 256 -1.06 29.98 -17.55
C ASP A 256 -0.51 28.94 -16.54
N PRO A 257 0.34 28.00 -16.97
CA PRO A 257 0.91 26.96 -16.11
C PRO A 257 1.59 27.50 -14.84
N ASN A 258 2.22 28.68 -14.91
CA ASN A 258 2.90 29.25 -13.76
C ASN A 258 1.91 29.80 -12.75
N VAL A 259 0.85 30.47 -13.22
CA VAL A 259 -0.21 30.97 -12.34
C VAL A 259 -0.91 29.78 -11.68
N VAL A 260 -1.34 28.80 -12.48
CA VAL A 260 -2.01 27.60 -11.96
C VAL A 260 -1.12 26.87 -10.96
N GLY A 261 0.17 26.65 -11.26
CA GLY A 261 1.10 26.02 -10.33
C GLY A 261 1.24 26.74 -8.99
N THR A 262 1.36 28.08 -9.01
CA THR A 262 1.44 28.85 -7.75
C THR A 262 0.15 28.82 -6.94
N MET A 263 -1.01 28.82 -7.59
CA MET A 263 -2.32 28.75 -6.93
C MET A 263 -2.56 27.36 -6.32
N VAL A 264 -2.30 26.32 -7.10
CA VAL A 264 -2.37 24.91 -6.68
C VAL A 264 -1.50 24.67 -5.44
N ALA A 265 -0.24 25.10 -5.48
CA ALA A 265 0.67 24.95 -4.34
C ALA A 265 0.15 25.65 -3.07
N ALA A 266 -0.45 26.84 -3.23
CA ALA A 266 -0.99 27.61 -2.11
C ALA A 266 -2.27 27.00 -1.53
N GLU A 267 -3.17 26.49 -2.37
CA GLU A 267 -4.37 25.79 -1.93
C GLU A 267 -4.04 24.47 -1.22
N VAL A 268 -3.06 23.70 -1.72
CA VAL A 268 -2.54 22.50 -1.03
C VAL A 268 -2.12 22.84 0.40
N GLN A 269 -1.36 23.93 0.58
CA GLN A 269 -0.95 24.37 1.91
C GLN A 269 -2.16 24.74 2.78
N GLY A 270 -3.12 25.50 2.24
CA GLY A 270 -4.31 25.92 2.98
C GLY A 270 -5.16 24.74 3.50
N LEU A 271 -5.38 23.73 2.65
CA LEU A 271 -6.10 22.50 3.01
C LEU A 271 -5.34 21.70 4.08
N GLN A 272 -4.06 21.42 3.84
CA GLN A 272 -3.28 20.55 4.73
C GLN A 272 -2.94 21.19 6.08
N GLU A 273 -2.70 22.51 6.13
CA GLU A 273 -2.55 23.26 7.39
C GLU A 273 -3.85 23.24 8.23
N SER A 274 -4.99 22.97 7.60
CA SER A 274 -6.29 22.84 8.26
C SER A 274 -6.63 21.38 8.65
N GLY A 275 -5.70 20.45 8.49
CA GLY A 275 -5.86 19.03 8.84
C GLY A 275 -6.62 18.21 7.81
N VAL A 276 -6.70 18.66 6.55
CA VAL A 276 -7.35 17.95 5.44
C VAL A 276 -6.33 17.67 4.35
N SER A 277 -6.13 16.40 4.00
CA SER A 277 -5.23 15.99 2.93
C SER A 277 -5.72 16.53 1.58
N ALA A 278 -4.83 17.18 0.84
CA ALA A 278 -5.10 17.67 -0.51
C ALA A 278 -4.84 16.59 -1.57
N CYS A 279 -5.54 16.67 -2.69
CA CYS A 279 -5.45 15.77 -3.82
C CYS A 279 -5.36 16.54 -5.15
N LEU A 280 -4.20 16.50 -5.80
CA LEU A 280 -4.03 17.11 -7.12
C LEU A 280 -4.82 16.34 -8.17
N LYS A 281 -5.63 17.02 -8.97
CA LYS A 281 -6.40 16.38 -10.05
C LYS A 281 -6.53 17.23 -11.31
N HIS A 282 -6.67 16.65 -12.51
CA HIS A 282 -6.74 15.22 -12.80
C HIS A 282 -5.47 14.83 -13.57
N PHE A 283 -4.52 14.20 -12.90
CA PHE A 283 -3.22 13.86 -13.49
C PHE A 283 -3.39 12.98 -14.74
N PRO A 284 -2.64 13.22 -15.83
CA PRO A 284 -1.54 14.19 -15.97
C PRO A 284 -1.95 15.56 -16.54
N GLY A 285 -3.23 15.93 -16.45
CA GLY A 285 -3.80 17.18 -16.96
C GLY A 285 -4.80 16.90 -18.07
N ILE A 286 -6.09 17.21 -17.85
CA ILE A 286 -7.17 17.07 -18.84
C ILE A 286 -7.66 18.42 -19.40
N GLY A 287 -6.92 19.50 -19.14
CA GLY A 287 -7.33 20.86 -19.49
C GLY A 287 -7.37 21.18 -20.99
N ASP A 288 -6.86 20.31 -21.87
CA ASP A 288 -6.94 20.45 -23.34
C ASP A 288 -8.01 19.57 -23.99
N THR A 289 -8.71 18.74 -23.23
CA THR A 289 -9.76 17.87 -23.79
C THR A 289 -11.06 18.64 -23.99
N THR A 290 -11.88 18.18 -24.94
CA THR A 290 -13.21 18.74 -25.20
C THR A 290 -14.35 17.78 -24.84
N THR A 291 -14.01 16.53 -24.50
CA THR A 291 -14.94 15.47 -24.12
C THR A 291 -14.74 15.11 -22.65
N ASP A 292 -15.82 14.67 -22.01
CA ASP A 292 -15.81 14.30 -20.60
C ASP A 292 -15.59 12.79 -20.44
N THR A 293 -14.60 12.40 -19.63
CA THR A 293 -14.31 11.01 -19.29
C THR A 293 -15.46 10.31 -18.55
N HIS A 294 -16.39 11.06 -17.96
CA HIS A 294 -17.61 10.50 -17.37
C HIS A 294 -18.51 9.85 -18.43
N ASP A 295 -18.58 10.46 -19.61
CA ASP A 295 -19.54 10.10 -20.66
C ASP A 295 -18.92 9.21 -21.74
N GLU A 296 -17.65 9.42 -22.07
CA GLU A 296 -16.99 8.67 -23.14
C GLU A 296 -15.46 8.64 -23.01
N LYS A 297 -14.84 7.75 -23.79
CA LYS A 297 -13.39 7.71 -23.96
C LYS A 297 -12.87 9.06 -24.46
N THR A 298 -12.00 9.67 -23.67
CA THR A 298 -11.36 10.95 -23.97
C THR A 298 -9.89 10.73 -24.28
N VAL A 299 -9.41 11.36 -25.35
CA VAL A 299 -8.03 11.20 -25.85
C VAL A 299 -7.39 12.58 -25.97
N SER A 300 -6.18 12.74 -25.46
CA SER A 300 -5.31 13.86 -25.81
C SER A 300 -4.15 13.38 -26.67
N GLU A 301 -3.86 14.14 -27.71
CA GLU A 301 -2.77 13.89 -28.65
C GLU A 301 -1.49 14.64 -28.26
N LYS A 302 -1.45 15.26 -27.07
CA LYS A 302 -0.24 15.93 -26.59
C LYS A 302 0.94 14.96 -26.53
N THR A 303 2.11 15.48 -26.90
CA THR A 303 3.38 14.80 -26.66
C THR A 303 3.86 15.08 -25.24
N LEU A 304 4.81 14.28 -24.76
CA LEU A 304 5.43 14.53 -23.46
C LEU A 304 6.09 15.92 -23.38
N GLU A 305 6.65 16.43 -24.48
CA GLU A 305 7.24 17.77 -24.55
C GLU A 305 6.18 18.86 -24.38
N ASP A 306 5.00 18.70 -24.98
CA ASP A 306 3.88 19.63 -24.79
C ASP A 306 3.44 19.67 -23.32
N MET A 307 3.30 18.51 -22.70
CA MET A 307 2.88 18.39 -21.29
C MET A 307 3.90 18.96 -20.33
N GLN A 308 5.20 18.77 -20.60
CA GLN A 308 6.28 19.37 -19.81
C GLN A 308 6.24 20.90 -19.81
N GLN A 309 5.70 21.51 -20.87
CA GLN A 309 5.57 22.97 -20.99
C GLN A 309 4.25 23.50 -20.45
N THR A 310 3.22 22.66 -20.33
CA THR A 310 1.85 23.09 -20.03
C THR A 310 1.28 22.45 -18.77
N ASP A 311 1.04 21.15 -18.77
CA ASP A 311 0.29 20.48 -17.68
C ASP A 311 1.16 20.15 -16.46
N LEU A 312 2.31 19.51 -16.68
CA LEU A 312 3.15 18.97 -15.59
C LEU A 312 3.69 20.02 -14.60
N PRO A 313 4.00 21.27 -14.99
CA PRO A 313 4.46 22.28 -14.03
C PRO A 313 3.48 22.55 -12.88
N ALA A 314 2.17 22.49 -13.13
CA ALA A 314 1.16 22.67 -12.09
C ALA A 314 1.18 21.52 -11.08
N PHE A 315 1.24 20.28 -11.56
CA PHE A 315 1.37 19.09 -10.70
C PHE A 315 2.68 19.10 -9.92
N GLN A 316 3.81 19.44 -10.56
CA GLN A 316 5.10 19.55 -9.86
C GLN A 316 5.03 20.57 -8.71
N SER A 317 4.39 21.73 -8.94
CA SER A 317 4.22 22.75 -7.90
C SER A 317 3.42 22.24 -6.70
N GLY A 318 2.35 21.48 -6.95
CA GLY A 318 1.55 20.85 -5.88
C GLY A 318 2.31 19.72 -5.15
N ILE A 319 3.10 18.92 -5.88
CA ILE A 319 3.96 17.88 -5.31
C ILE A 319 5.01 18.52 -4.40
N ASP A 320 5.66 19.58 -4.85
CA ASP A 320 6.68 20.32 -4.08
C ASP A 320 6.07 21.02 -2.85
N ALA A 321 4.78 21.38 -2.91
CA ALA A 321 4.02 21.88 -1.77
C ALA A 321 3.64 20.79 -0.75
N GLY A 322 3.87 19.52 -1.08
CA GLY A 322 3.67 18.38 -0.20
C GLY A 322 2.26 17.78 -0.27
N ALA A 323 1.59 17.83 -1.43
CA ALA A 323 0.28 17.21 -1.61
C ALA A 323 0.30 15.71 -1.24
N ASP A 324 -0.70 15.30 -0.45
CA ASP A 324 -0.84 13.92 0.05
C ASP A 324 -1.33 12.92 -1.01
N PHE A 325 -2.17 13.41 -1.93
CA PHE A 325 -2.77 12.62 -2.99
C PHE A 325 -2.52 13.23 -4.38
N VAL A 326 -2.46 12.35 -5.38
CA VAL A 326 -2.60 12.69 -6.80
C VAL A 326 -3.64 11.75 -7.39
N MET A 327 -4.70 12.31 -7.95
CA MET A 327 -5.76 11.58 -8.66
C MET A 327 -5.42 11.49 -10.15
N VAL A 328 -5.48 10.28 -10.70
CA VAL A 328 -5.12 9.99 -12.10
C VAL A 328 -6.38 9.80 -12.94
N SER A 329 -6.51 10.64 -13.96
CA SER A 329 -7.63 10.65 -14.91
C SER A 329 -7.71 9.38 -15.77
N HIS A 330 -8.86 9.19 -16.43
CA HIS A 330 -9.08 8.11 -17.40
C HIS A 330 -8.82 8.50 -18.85
N MET A 331 -8.26 9.69 -19.10
CA MET A 331 -7.86 10.11 -20.45
C MET A 331 -6.78 9.17 -21.01
N SER A 332 -6.81 8.91 -22.31
CA SER A 332 -5.72 8.21 -23.02
C SER A 332 -4.72 9.22 -23.61
N LEU A 333 -3.43 8.85 -23.62
CA LEU A 333 -2.33 9.65 -24.21
C LEU A 333 -1.49 8.82 -25.19
N PRO A 334 -1.98 8.57 -26.42
CA PRO A 334 -1.31 7.66 -27.36
C PRO A 334 0.11 8.10 -27.75
N ASN A 335 0.36 9.41 -27.80
CA ASN A 335 1.69 9.95 -28.13
C ASN A 335 2.69 9.90 -26.95
N VAL A 336 2.23 9.52 -25.75
CA VAL A 336 3.07 9.32 -24.56
C VAL A 336 3.17 7.83 -24.21
N ILE A 337 2.04 7.13 -24.19
CA ILE A 337 1.91 5.73 -23.78
C ILE A 337 2.24 4.78 -24.94
N GLY A 338 1.97 5.18 -26.18
CA GLY A 338 2.11 4.35 -27.38
C GLY A 338 0.84 3.56 -27.74
N ASP A 339 -0.19 3.62 -26.90
CA ASP A 339 -1.53 3.05 -27.14
C ASP A 339 -2.62 3.86 -26.41
N ASP A 340 -3.85 3.38 -26.49
CA ASP A 340 -5.03 4.04 -25.93
C ASP A 340 -5.34 3.64 -24.48
N THR A 341 -4.43 2.98 -23.76
CA THR A 341 -4.65 2.61 -22.35
C THR A 341 -4.95 3.87 -21.52
N PRO A 342 -6.04 3.90 -20.72
CA PRO A 342 -6.33 5.02 -19.82
C PRO A 342 -5.15 5.32 -18.89
N CYS A 343 -4.89 6.59 -18.61
CA CYS A 343 -3.77 7.02 -17.76
C CYS A 343 -3.79 6.33 -16.38
N SER A 344 -4.97 6.18 -15.77
CA SER A 344 -5.17 5.49 -14.48
C SER A 344 -4.82 3.99 -14.49
N LEU A 345 -4.67 3.38 -15.67
CA LEU A 345 -4.34 1.97 -15.86
C LEU A 345 -2.95 1.79 -16.51
N SER A 346 -2.17 2.85 -16.66
CA SER A 346 -0.91 2.85 -17.41
C SER A 346 0.32 3.06 -16.52
N GLY A 347 1.21 2.06 -16.50
CA GLY A 347 2.49 2.15 -15.80
C GLY A 347 3.41 3.26 -16.35
N ALA A 348 3.30 3.58 -17.65
CA ALA A 348 4.05 4.68 -18.26
C ALA A 348 3.65 6.04 -17.66
N VAL A 349 2.41 6.18 -17.21
CA VAL A 349 1.91 7.43 -16.61
C VAL A 349 2.14 7.43 -15.11
N ILE A 350 1.75 6.37 -14.39
CA ILE A 350 1.83 6.36 -12.94
C ILE A 350 3.26 6.07 -12.45
N SER A 351 3.87 4.99 -12.91
CA SER A 351 5.21 4.60 -12.45
C SER A 351 6.29 5.44 -13.11
N ASP A 352 6.29 5.57 -14.44
CA ASP A 352 7.39 6.24 -15.13
C ASP A 352 7.30 7.77 -15.05
N LEU A 353 6.14 8.36 -15.38
CA LEU A 353 6.00 9.81 -15.38
C LEU A 353 5.81 10.37 -13.95
N LEU A 354 4.80 9.93 -13.21
CA LEU A 354 4.48 10.52 -11.90
C LEU A 354 5.51 10.15 -10.83
N ARG A 355 5.80 8.86 -10.65
CA ARG A 355 6.71 8.41 -9.58
C ARG A 355 8.18 8.66 -9.93
N ASN A 356 8.63 8.20 -11.10
CA ASN A 356 10.06 8.26 -11.43
C ASN A 356 10.50 9.65 -11.92
N GLN A 357 9.74 10.29 -12.83
CA GLN A 357 10.15 11.57 -13.42
C GLN A 357 9.79 12.78 -12.55
N LEU A 358 8.58 12.85 -11.98
CA LEU A 358 8.18 13.93 -11.07
C LEU A 358 8.57 13.68 -9.61
N GLY A 359 9.03 12.47 -9.27
CA GLY A 359 9.50 12.14 -7.93
C GLY A 359 8.39 12.05 -6.88
N TYR A 360 7.13 11.87 -7.29
CA TYR A 360 6.02 11.83 -6.35
C TYR A 360 6.04 10.54 -5.53
N ASN A 361 6.01 10.67 -4.20
CA ASN A 361 6.06 9.54 -3.26
C ASN A 361 4.81 9.42 -2.36
N GLY A 362 3.83 10.33 -2.51
CA GLY A 362 2.55 10.29 -1.79
C GLY A 362 1.56 9.28 -2.37
N ILE A 363 0.29 9.36 -1.99
CA ILE A 363 -0.73 8.39 -2.41
C ILE A 363 -1.18 8.69 -3.84
N VAL A 364 -1.15 7.69 -4.72
CA VAL A 364 -1.77 7.75 -6.05
C VAL A 364 -3.13 7.09 -5.98
N ILE A 365 -4.18 7.82 -6.35
CA ILE A 365 -5.55 7.32 -6.41
C ILE A 365 -6.04 7.40 -7.86
N THR A 366 -6.84 6.44 -8.31
CA THR A 366 -7.53 6.57 -9.59
C THR A 366 -8.62 7.64 -9.49
N ASP A 367 -9.01 8.22 -10.62
CA ASP A 367 -10.35 8.78 -10.74
C ASP A 367 -11.41 7.66 -10.62
N ALA A 368 -12.70 8.02 -10.57
CA ALA A 368 -13.78 7.08 -10.30
C ALA A 368 -13.89 5.97 -11.37
N LEU A 369 -13.57 4.74 -10.98
CA LEU A 369 -13.53 3.59 -11.88
C LEU A 369 -14.90 3.13 -12.40
N ASP A 370 -16.00 3.75 -11.94
CA ASP A 370 -17.35 3.57 -12.46
C ASP A 370 -17.67 4.48 -13.66
N MET A 371 -16.73 5.33 -14.07
CA MET A 371 -16.84 6.18 -15.26
C MET A 371 -16.77 5.38 -16.56
N SER A 372 -17.52 5.82 -17.58
CA SER A 372 -17.69 5.13 -18.87
C SER A 372 -16.36 4.92 -19.61
N ALA A 373 -15.39 5.83 -19.44
CA ALA A 373 -14.04 5.69 -19.99
C ALA A 373 -13.32 4.40 -19.53
N ILE A 374 -13.74 3.81 -18.41
CA ILE A 374 -13.25 2.53 -17.90
C ILE A 374 -14.25 1.40 -18.17
N THR A 375 -15.50 1.56 -17.74
CA THR A 375 -16.49 0.47 -17.71
C THR A 375 -16.90 -0.03 -19.10
N ASP A 376 -16.76 0.79 -20.14
CA ASP A 376 -17.01 0.36 -21.53
C ASP A 376 -16.00 -0.68 -22.03
N SER A 377 -14.81 -0.76 -21.43
CA SER A 377 -13.69 -1.58 -21.93
C SER A 377 -13.11 -2.56 -20.91
N TYR A 378 -13.35 -2.36 -19.61
CA TYR A 378 -12.75 -3.16 -18.55
C TYR A 378 -13.82 -3.57 -17.54
N SER A 379 -13.78 -4.82 -17.10
CA SER A 379 -14.52 -5.21 -15.90
C SER A 379 -13.95 -4.55 -14.66
N SER A 380 -14.75 -4.50 -13.58
CA SER A 380 -14.30 -3.98 -12.28
C SER A 380 -13.07 -4.72 -11.75
N ALA A 381 -12.98 -6.04 -11.96
CA ALA A 381 -11.81 -6.84 -11.60
C ALA A 381 -10.58 -6.48 -12.45
N GLU A 382 -10.73 -6.38 -13.77
CA GLU A 382 -9.63 -6.05 -14.68
C GLU A 382 -9.07 -4.65 -14.43
N ALA A 383 -9.95 -3.66 -14.24
CA ALA A 383 -9.56 -2.28 -13.95
C ALA A 383 -8.79 -2.18 -12.62
N ALA A 384 -9.27 -2.85 -11.56
CA ALA A 384 -8.62 -2.86 -10.26
C ALA A 384 -7.21 -3.46 -10.32
N VAL A 385 -7.06 -4.63 -10.95
CA VAL A 385 -5.75 -5.29 -11.10
C VAL A 385 -4.80 -4.41 -11.91
N LYS A 386 -5.24 -3.89 -13.07
CA LYS A 386 -4.41 -3.06 -13.94
C LYS A 386 -3.96 -1.75 -13.27
N ALA A 387 -4.83 -1.09 -12.52
CA ALA A 387 -4.49 0.14 -11.80
C ALA A 387 -3.41 -0.11 -10.74
N ILE A 388 -3.53 -1.18 -9.95
CA ILE A 388 -2.51 -1.55 -8.95
C ILE A 388 -1.19 -1.95 -9.63
N GLU A 389 -1.24 -2.74 -10.70
CA GLU A 389 -0.06 -3.08 -11.50
C GLU A 389 0.63 -1.84 -12.09
N ALA A 390 -0.14 -0.84 -12.53
CA ALA A 390 0.37 0.41 -13.07
C ALA A 390 1.08 1.30 -12.03
N GLY A 391 0.75 1.12 -10.74
CA GLY A 391 1.36 1.86 -9.63
C GLY A 391 0.40 2.65 -8.76
N ALA A 392 -0.92 2.56 -8.97
CA ALA A 392 -1.91 3.21 -8.10
C ALA A 392 -1.87 2.60 -6.68
N ASP A 393 -2.03 3.42 -5.66
CA ASP A 393 -2.13 2.93 -4.28
C ASP A 393 -3.57 2.74 -3.83
N MET A 394 -4.50 3.55 -4.35
CA MET A 394 -5.91 3.48 -4.03
C MET A 394 -6.81 3.44 -5.27
N LEU A 395 -7.91 2.69 -5.16
CA LEU A 395 -8.91 2.51 -6.20
C LEU A 395 -10.19 3.25 -5.78
N LEU A 396 -10.54 4.28 -6.52
CA LEU A 396 -11.74 5.08 -6.26
C LEU A 396 -12.94 4.49 -7.01
N MET A 397 -14.02 4.23 -6.28
CA MET A 397 -15.36 3.94 -6.82
C MET A 397 -15.38 2.96 -8.01
N PRO A 398 -14.93 1.70 -7.85
CA PRO A 398 -15.23 0.67 -8.85
C PRO A 398 -16.74 0.52 -9.06
N GLU A 399 -17.17 0.33 -10.31
CA GLU A 399 -18.59 0.09 -10.67
C GLU A 399 -19.21 -1.04 -9.84
N ASN A 400 -18.47 -2.14 -9.70
CA ASN A 400 -18.81 -3.25 -8.83
C ASN A 400 -17.67 -3.50 -7.83
N PHE A 401 -17.82 -2.94 -6.64
CA PHE A 401 -16.84 -3.08 -5.56
C PHE A 401 -16.51 -4.53 -5.20
N GLU A 402 -17.51 -5.40 -5.05
CA GLU A 402 -17.26 -6.79 -4.65
C GLU A 402 -16.47 -7.54 -5.73
N GLU A 403 -16.78 -7.31 -7.02
CA GLU A 403 -16.03 -7.90 -8.13
C GLU A 403 -14.60 -7.37 -8.20
N ALA A 404 -14.38 -6.06 -8.07
CA ALA A 404 -13.05 -5.46 -8.03
C ALA A 404 -12.21 -6.01 -6.87
N TYR A 405 -12.80 -6.08 -5.67
CA TYR A 405 -12.16 -6.61 -4.48
C TYR A 405 -11.76 -8.07 -4.64
N GLN A 406 -12.68 -8.93 -5.10
CA GLN A 406 -12.38 -10.35 -5.30
C GLN A 406 -11.33 -10.56 -6.39
N GLY A 407 -11.44 -9.84 -7.51
CA GLY A 407 -10.47 -9.93 -8.60
C GLY A 407 -9.05 -9.55 -8.15
N LEU A 408 -8.92 -8.46 -7.39
CA LEU A 408 -7.63 -8.05 -6.83
C LEU A 408 -7.12 -9.05 -5.79
N LEU A 409 -7.98 -9.55 -4.91
CA LEU A 409 -7.60 -10.55 -3.91
C LEU A 409 -7.09 -11.84 -4.57
N GLU A 410 -7.79 -12.34 -5.60
CA GLU A 410 -7.38 -13.50 -6.38
C GLU A 410 -6.05 -13.27 -7.10
N ALA A 411 -5.85 -12.08 -7.69
CA ALA A 411 -4.60 -11.70 -8.33
C ALA A 411 -3.41 -11.69 -7.36
N VAL A 412 -3.63 -11.32 -6.09
CA VAL A 412 -2.57 -11.41 -5.07
C VAL A 412 -2.34 -12.84 -4.62
N GLN A 413 -3.42 -13.60 -4.37
CA GLN A 413 -3.33 -15.00 -3.94
C GLN A 413 -2.66 -15.91 -4.98
N ASN A 414 -2.86 -15.63 -6.27
CA ASN A 414 -2.27 -16.40 -7.36
C ASN A 414 -0.88 -15.89 -7.80
N GLY A 415 -0.41 -14.78 -7.23
CA GLY A 415 0.91 -14.20 -7.48
C GLY A 415 1.02 -13.33 -8.74
N THR A 416 -0.10 -12.97 -9.38
CA THR A 416 -0.12 -11.96 -10.45
C THR A 416 0.34 -10.61 -9.91
N ILE A 417 -0.16 -10.24 -8.71
CA ILE A 417 0.34 -9.10 -7.94
C ILE A 417 1.03 -9.64 -6.69
N SER A 418 2.24 -9.19 -6.38
CA SER A 418 2.91 -9.58 -5.13
C SER A 418 2.25 -8.91 -3.92
N GLU A 419 2.22 -9.58 -2.76
CA GLU A 419 1.78 -8.96 -1.51
C GLU A 419 2.65 -7.74 -1.12
N ASP A 420 3.95 -7.75 -1.46
CA ASP A 420 4.85 -6.60 -1.23
C ASP A 420 4.37 -5.34 -1.96
N ARG A 421 3.83 -5.47 -3.17
CA ARG A 421 3.23 -4.36 -3.92
C ARG A 421 2.03 -3.76 -3.18
N ILE A 422 1.21 -4.59 -2.52
CA ILE A 422 0.08 -4.16 -1.68
C ILE A 422 0.61 -3.46 -0.42
N ASN A 423 1.63 -4.03 0.23
CA ASN A 423 2.25 -3.44 1.42
C ASN A 423 2.88 -2.08 1.11
N GLU A 424 3.46 -1.89 -0.08
CA GLU A 424 4.00 -0.60 -0.54
C GLU A 424 2.92 0.49 -0.61
N SER A 425 1.77 0.18 -1.22
CA SER A 425 0.60 1.09 -1.24
C SER A 425 0.12 1.42 0.17
N LEU A 426 -0.05 0.38 1.00
CA LEU A 426 -0.51 0.55 2.37
C LEU A 426 0.47 1.41 3.18
N LYS A 427 1.78 1.27 2.97
CA LYS A 427 2.77 2.08 3.68
C LYS A 427 2.56 3.57 3.40
N ARG A 428 2.31 3.96 2.14
CA ARG A 428 1.97 5.35 1.79
C ARG A 428 0.67 5.81 2.46
N ILE A 429 -0.37 4.99 2.37
CA ILE A 429 -1.68 5.25 2.98
C ILE A 429 -1.58 5.45 4.50
N TYR A 430 -0.88 4.57 5.19
CA TYR A 430 -0.80 4.58 6.66
C TYR A 430 0.16 5.65 7.19
N ARG A 431 1.16 6.06 6.41
CA ARG A 431 2.00 7.23 6.74
C ARG A 431 1.15 8.51 6.82
N VAL A 432 0.23 8.71 5.89
CA VAL A 432 -0.70 9.86 5.94
C VAL A 432 -1.67 9.70 7.10
N LYS A 433 -2.31 8.53 7.25
CA LYS A 433 -3.29 8.26 8.33
C LYS A 433 -2.75 8.38 9.75
N TYR A 434 -1.43 8.25 9.94
CA TYR A 434 -0.79 8.32 11.26
C TYR A 434 0.08 9.56 11.46
N ARG A 435 0.09 10.51 10.51
CA ARG A 435 0.87 11.75 10.63
C ARG A 435 0.66 12.45 11.97
N ASP A 436 -0.59 12.62 12.39
CA ASP A 436 -0.93 13.32 13.64
C ASP A 436 -0.58 12.54 14.93
N ARG A 437 0.00 11.34 14.83
CA ARG A 437 0.43 10.56 16.01
C ARG A 437 1.88 10.81 16.41
N ILE A 438 2.64 11.51 15.58
CA ILE A 438 4.04 11.88 15.84
C ILE A 438 4.23 13.37 16.14
N GLU A 439 3.18 14.18 15.97
CA GLU A 439 3.10 15.60 16.37
C GLU A 439 2.57 15.73 17.81
#